data_AF-F0NDY6-F1
#
_entry.id   AF-F0NDY6-F1
#
_cell.length_a   1.000
_cell.length_b   1.000
_cell.length_c   1.000
_cell.angle_alpha   90.00
_cell.angle_beta   90.00
_cell.angle_gamma   90.00
#
_symmetry.space_group_name_H-M   'P 1'
#
loop_
_entity.id
_entity.type
_entity.pdbx_description
1 polymer ?
#
loop_
_entity_poly.entity_id
_entity_poly.type
_entity_poly.pdbx_seq_one_letter_code
_entity_poly.pdbx_strand_id
1 'polypeptide(L)'
;MKGEGVGAYVFEDGEGMVETTTLDEIMEETGLKPRILKMDIEGAEGKALIGGINTVKYLELIEMEVHDEENMKKVEEILTGFRKRELAIEDLGNVYKQFLKHPFKILRIEMANRFSTTKRVLLSKIKKESSDTAHYPKQIVYYKLRSDFS
;
A
#
# COMPACT_ATOMS: atom_id res chain seq x y z
N MET A 1 18.31 -10.81 -1.38
CA MET A 1 17.82 -10.26 -0.10
C MET A 1 16.40 -10.77 0.12
N LYS A 2 16.16 -11.51 1.20
CA LYS A 2 14.81 -11.79 1.71
C LYS A 2 14.56 -10.77 2.81
N GLY A 3 13.62 -9.86 2.61
CA GLY A 3 13.08 -9.06 3.71
C GLY A 3 11.98 -9.87 4.37
N GLU A 4 12.15 -10.21 5.64
CA GLU A 4 11.04 -10.65 6.48
C GLU A 4 10.36 -9.38 6.97
N GLY A 5 9.13 -9.13 6.50
CA GLY A 5 8.32 -8.04 7.01
C GLY A 5 7.98 -8.35 8.46
N VAL A 6 8.50 -7.55 9.38
CA VAL A 6 8.10 -7.58 10.79
C VAL A 6 6.84 -6.72 10.86
N GLY A 7 5.68 -7.36 10.94
CA GLY A 7 4.43 -6.66 11.22
C GLY A 7 4.51 -6.05 12.62
N ALA A 8 4.56 -4.73 12.70
CA ALA A 8 4.43 -3.99 13.95
C ALA A 8 3.00 -3.47 14.03
N TYR A 9 2.27 -3.97 15.02
CA TYR A 9 0.93 -3.47 15.34
C TYR A 9 1.08 -2.32 16.33
N VAL A 10 0.47 -1.17 16.03
CA VAL A 10 0.35 -0.08 17.00
C VAL A 10 -0.92 -0.35 17.81
N PHE A 11 -0.77 -0.93 18.99
CA PHE A 11 -1.86 -1.08 19.95
C PHE A 11 -1.93 0.16 20.86
N GLU A 12 -3.11 0.77 21.02
CA GLU A 12 -3.32 1.80 22.04
C GLU A 12 -3.26 1.23 23.48
N ASP A 13 -3.33 -0.10 23.64
CA ASP A 13 -3.38 -0.81 24.93
C ASP A 13 -2.06 -1.49 25.39
N GLY A 14 -0.91 -1.14 24.79
CA GLY A 14 0.38 -1.23 25.52
C GLY A 14 1.08 -2.59 25.65
N GLU A 15 0.85 -3.59 24.80
CA GLU A 15 1.79 -4.72 24.67
C GLU A 15 2.75 -4.51 23.49
N GLY A 16 3.91 -3.92 23.79
CA GLY A 16 4.99 -3.64 22.84
C GLY A 16 5.14 -2.15 22.54
N MET A 17 5.83 -1.40 23.40
CA MET A 17 6.16 -0.02 23.11
C MET A 17 7.19 0.03 21.98
N VAL A 18 6.84 0.73 20.91
CA VAL A 18 7.76 1.07 19.81
C VAL A 18 7.95 2.58 19.81
N GLU A 19 9.19 3.02 19.62
CA GLU A 19 9.48 4.43 19.38
C GLU A 19 9.11 4.77 17.94
N THR A 20 8.36 5.86 17.76
CA THR A 20 7.93 6.35 16.45
C THR A 20 8.40 7.79 16.28
N THR A 21 8.78 8.15 15.05
CA THR A 21 9.10 9.53 14.64
C THR A 21 8.22 9.92 13.46
N THR A 22 8.19 11.20 13.12
CA THR A 22 7.42 11.73 12.00
C THR A 22 8.24 11.79 10.72
N LEU A 23 7.56 11.80 9.56
CA LEU A 23 8.24 11.98 8.28
C LEU A 23 8.91 13.36 8.18
N ASP A 24 8.32 14.40 8.80
CA ASP A 24 8.90 15.74 8.83
C ASP A 24 10.17 15.81 9.66
N GLU A 25 10.23 15.13 10.82
CA GLU A 25 11.46 14.99 11.61
C GLU A 25 12.56 14.31 10.81
N ILE A 26 12.25 13.19 10.13
CA ILE A 26 13.22 12.51 9.25
C ILE A 26 13.71 13.45 8.14
N MET A 27 12.81 14.24 7.54
CA MET A 27 13.15 15.21 6.50
C MET A 27 14.10 16.30 7.02
N GLU A 28 13.85 16.79 8.25
CA GLU A 28 14.66 17.80 8.91
C GLU A 28 16.06 17.26 9.28
N GLU A 29 16.12 16.10 9.93
CA GLU A 29 17.37 15.46 10.37
C GLU A 29 18.29 15.10 9.20
N THR A 30 17.70 14.62 8.10
CA THR A 30 18.47 14.19 6.92
C THR A 30 18.74 15.33 5.94
N GLY A 31 17.98 16.42 6.00
CA GLY A 31 17.96 17.48 4.99
C GLY A 31 17.47 17.04 3.61
N LEU A 32 16.95 15.81 3.48
CA LEU A 32 16.48 15.25 2.22
C LEU A 32 15.06 15.73 1.90
N LYS A 33 14.79 15.98 0.62
CA LYS A 33 13.44 16.32 0.13
C LYS A 33 12.95 15.20 -0.79
N PRO A 34 12.29 14.17 -0.26
CA PRO A 34 11.89 13.03 -1.07
C PRO A 34 10.84 13.46 -2.10
N ARG A 35 10.94 12.89 -3.30
CA ARG A 35 9.96 13.08 -4.39
C ARG A 35 9.00 11.89 -4.50
N ILE A 36 9.37 10.75 -3.91
CA ILE A 36 8.63 9.49 -3.98
C ILE A 36 8.48 8.94 -2.56
N LEU A 37 7.27 8.50 -2.22
CA LEU A 37 6.95 7.82 -0.98
C LEU A 37 6.28 6.48 -1.29
N LYS A 38 6.74 5.40 -0.66
CA LYS A 38 6.01 4.13 -0.59
C LYS A 38 5.61 3.90 0.86
N MET A 39 4.32 3.73 1.12
CA MET A 39 3.77 3.61 2.47
C MET A 39 2.90 2.35 2.56
N ASP A 40 3.33 1.43 3.39
CA ASP A 40 2.67 0.15 3.59
C ASP A 40 2.73 -0.13 5.09
N ILE A 41 1.78 0.50 5.80
CA ILE A 41 1.68 0.46 7.27
C ILE A 41 0.24 0.13 7.64
N GLU A 42 0.07 -0.71 8.64
CA GLU A 42 -1.23 -1.25 9.03
C GLU A 42 -2.08 -0.17 9.74
N GLY A 43 -3.01 0.46 9.02
CA GLY A 43 -4.07 1.29 9.61
C GLY A 43 -3.64 2.63 10.21
N ALA A 44 -2.43 3.13 9.93
CA ALA A 44 -1.91 4.40 10.42
C ALA A 44 -1.47 5.39 9.32
N GLU A 45 -1.77 5.11 8.05
CA GLU A 45 -1.40 5.87 6.84
C GLU A 45 -1.74 7.36 6.96
N GLY A 46 -2.98 7.69 7.30
CA GLY A 46 -3.43 9.07 7.50
C GLY A 46 -2.68 9.76 8.65
N LYS A 47 -2.46 9.08 9.79
CA LYS A 47 -1.67 9.60 10.91
C LYS A 47 -0.22 9.88 10.48
N ALA A 48 0.40 8.98 9.73
CA ALA A 48 1.75 9.14 9.21
C ALA A 48 1.86 10.31 8.21
N LEU A 49 0.86 10.51 7.35
CA LEU A 49 0.79 11.66 6.45
C LEU A 49 0.59 12.99 7.19
N ILE A 50 -0.19 13.02 8.29
CA ILE A 50 -0.33 14.20 9.15
C ILE A 50 1.02 14.60 9.74
N GLY A 51 1.78 13.63 10.27
CA GLY A 51 3.15 13.87 10.75
C GLY A 51 4.15 14.25 9.64
N GLY A 52 3.77 14.08 8.37
CA GLY A 52 4.61 14.37 7.20
C GLY A 52 4.13 15.56 6.37
N ILE A 53 3.33 16.47 6.93
CA ILE A 53 2.64 17.48 6.12
C ILE A 53 3.59 18.40 5.34
N ASN A 54 4.79 18.68 5.88
CA ASN A 54 5.80 19.44 5.15
C ASN A 54 6.51 18.58 4.10
N THR A 55 6.76 17.31 4.41
CA THR A 55 7.34 16.32 3.50
C THR A 55 6.44 16.11 2.27
N VAL A 56 5.13 16.02 2.46
CA VAL A 56 4.12 15.85 1.39
C VAL A 56 4.20 16.95 0.32
N LYS A 57 4.65 18.16 0.67
CA LYS A 57 4.81 19.27 -0.29
C LYS A 57 5.82 18.96 -1.39
N TYR A 58 6.84 18.16 -1.09
CA TYR A 58 7.91 17.77 -2.02
C TYR A 58 7.59 16.49 -2.81
N LEU A 59 6.61 15.72 -2.36
CA LEU A 59 6.23 14.48 -3.01
C LEU A 59 5.53 14.74 -4.34
N GLU A 60 5.89 13.93 -5.32
CA GLU A 60 5.31 13.89 -6.66
C GLU A 60 4.60 12.58 -6.93
N LEU A 61 5.02 11.52 -6.25
CA LEU A 61 4.46 10.17 -6.38
C LEU A 61 4.37 9.53 -4.99
N ILE A 62 3.21 8.96 -4.68
CA ILE A 62 2.97 8.22 -3.45
C ILE A 62 2.30 6.91 -3.83
N GLU A 63 2.92 5.79 -3.48
CA GLU A 63 2.30 4.47 -3.56
C GLU A 63 1.93 4.05 -2.13
N MET A 64 0.67 3.69 -1.90
CA MET A 64 0.22 3.28 -0.58
C MET A 64 -0.75 2.10 -0.59
N GLU A 65 -0.68 1.29 0.45
CA GLU A 65 -1.70 0.32 0.81
C GLU A 65 -2.52 0.90 1.97
N VAL A 66 -3.80 1.19 1.73
CA VAL A 66 -4.71 1.75 2.75
C VAL A 66 -5.58 0.64 3.31
N HIS A 67 -5.63 0.49 4.63
CA HIS A 67 -6.21 -0.69 5.28
C HIS A 67 -7.68 -0.56 5.72
N ASP A 68 -8.24 0.65 5.79
CA ASP A 68 -9.65 0.86 6.16
C ASP A 68 -10.26 2.16 5.57
N GLU A 69 -11.59 2.27 5.65
CA GLU A 69 -12.34 3.38 5.05
C GLU A 69 -12.17 4.71 5.79
N GLU A 70 -12.02 4.69 7.11
CA GLU A 70 -11.83 5.93 7.88
C GLU A 70 -10.48 6.55 7.55
N ASN A 71 -9.46 5.71 7.46
CA ASN A 71 -8.12 6.10 7.09
C ASN A 71 -8.06 6.58 5.63
N MET A 72 -8.77 5.91 4.73
CA MET A 72 -8.93 6.36 3.35
C MET A 72 -9.46 7.80 3.25
N LYS A 73 -10.46 8.17 4.07
CA LYS A 73 -10.99 9.54 4.10
C LYS A 73 -9.94 10.56 4.53
N LYS A 74 -9.16 10.25 5.58
CA LYS A 74 -8.07 11.10 6.07
C LYS A 74 -6.97 11.27 5.01
N VAL A 75 -6.57 10.18 4.37
CA VAL A 75 -5.60 10.19 3.26
C VAL A 75 -6.10 11.08 2.11
N GLU A 76 -7.36 10.92 1.70
CA GLU A 76 -7.95 11.70 0.61
C GLU A 76 -8.00 13.20 0.92
N GLU A 77 -8.31 13.57 2.16
CA GLU A 77 -8.31 14.96 2.61
C GLU A 77 -6.90 15.60 2.52
N ILE A 78 -5.88 14.89 3.00
CA ILE A 78 -4.49 15.38 2.99
C ILE A 78 -3.94 15.46 1.56
N LEU A 79 -4.29 14.49 0.71
CA LEU A 79 -3.79 14.37 -0.65
C LEU A 79 -4.74 14.94 -1.72
N THR A 80 -5.64 15.85 -1.33
CA THR A 80 -6.60 16.54 -2.24
C THR A 80 -5.94 17.14 -3.49
N GLY A 81 -4.70 17.62 -3.39
CA GLY A 81 -3.94 18.17 -4.51
C GLY A 81 -3.27 17.14 -5.43
N PHE A 82 -3.43 15.84 -5.17
CA PHE A 82 -2.87 14.76 -5.98
C PHE A 82 -3.96 14.07 -6.81
N ARG A 83 -3.59 13.62 -8.00
CA ARG A 83 -4.42 12.69 -8.78
C ARG A 83 -4.33 11.31 -8.16
N LYS A 84 -5.43 10.57 -8.13
CA LYS A 84 -5.52 9.23 -7.54
C LYS A 84 -5.73 8.15 -8.61
N ARG A 85 -5.09 7.00 -8.45
CA ARG A 85 -5.39 5.76 -9.19
C ARG A 85 -5.33 4.55 -8.25
N GLU A 86 -6.46 3.86 -8.10
CA GLU A 86 -6.49 2.56 -7.41
C GLU A 86 -5.90 1.48 -8.34
N LEU A 87 -5.00 0.66 -7.82
CA LEU A 87 -4.39 -0.47 -8.52
C LEU A 87 -5.14 -1.74 -8.15
N ALA A 88 -5.39 -2.60 -9.14
CA ALA A 88 -5.86 -3.94 -8.86
C ALA A 88 -4.73 -4.73 -8.19
N ILE A 89 -4.95 -5.12 -6.94
CA ILE A 89 -4.00 -5.93 -6.12
C ILE A 89 -3.66 -7.25 -6.82
N GLU A 90 -4.55 -7.73 -7.70
CA GLU A 90 -4.35 -8.93 -8.49
C GLU A 90 -4.78 -8.68 -9.95
N ASP A 91 -3.82 -8.41 -10.85
CA ASP A 91 -4.09 -8.53 -12.30
C ASP A 91 -4.08 -10.03 -12.68
N LEU A 92 -5.22 -10.66 -12.39
CA LEU A 92 -5.58 -12.01 -12.77
C LEU A 92 -5.31 -12.31 -14.25
N GLY A 93 -5.49 -11.32 -15.13
CA GLY A 93 -5.23 -11.47 -16.56
C GLY A 93 -3.75 -11.68 -16.83
N ASN A 94 -2.89 -10.96 -16.10
CA ASN A 94 -1.45 -11.13 -16.20
C ASN A 94 -0.99 -12.44 -15.54
N VAL A 95 -1.58 -12.82 -14.40
CA VAL A 95 -1.32 -14.12 -13.75
C VAL A 95 -1.67 -15.27 -14.70
N TYR A 96 -2.85 -15.23 -15.34
CA TYR A 96 -3.28 -16.25 -16.30
C TYR A 96 -2.36 -16.29 -17.54
N LYS A 97 -1.99 -15.12 -18.09
CA LYS A 97 -1.03 -15.03 -19.20
C LYS A 97 0.33 -15.64 -18.82
N GLN A 98 0.82 -15.41 -17.62
CA GLN A 98 2.08 -15.99 -17.15
C GLN A 98 1.95 -17.49 -16.90
N PHE A 99 0.81 -17.96 -16.37
CA PHE A 99 0.49 -19.38 -16.22
C PHE A 99 0.56 -20.12 -17.55
N LEU A 100 -0.08 -19.58 -18.59
CA LEU A 100 -0.04 -20.17 -19.94
C LEU A 100 1.37 -20.18 -20.54
N LYS A 101 2.19 -19.15 -20.29
CA LYS A 101 3.57 -19.09 -20.80
C LYS A 101 4.51 -20.04 -20.07
N HIS A 102 4.27 -20.30 -18.78
CA HIS A 102 5.20 -21.02 -17.92
C HIS A 102 4.51 -22.04 -17.00
N PRO A 103 3.72 -22.99 -17.54
CA PRO A 103 2.82 -23.83 -16.75
C PRO A 103 3.56 -24.69 -15.73
N PHE A 104 4.60 -25.42 -16.13
CA PHE A 104 5.35 -26.30 -15.23
C PHE A 104 6.16 -25.57 -14.16
N LYS A 105 6.68 -24.37 -14.48
CA LYS A 105 7.44 -23.55 -13.53
C LYS A 105 6.53 -23.00 -12.45
N ILE A 106 5.36 -22.49 -12.85
CA ILE A 106 4.36 -21.96 -11.92
C ILE A 106 3.77 -23.08 -11.09
N LEU A 107 3.49 -24.26 -11.68
CA LEU A 107 3.02 -25.42 -10.91
C LEU A 107 4.03 -25.86 -9.83
N ARG A 108 5.34 -25.84 -10.13
CA ARG A 108 6.37 -26.13 -9.12
C ARG A 108 6.40 -25.09 -7.99
N ILE A 109 6.24 -23.81 -8.32
CA ILE A 109 6.17 -22.73 -7.32
C ILE A 109 4.90 -22.86 -6.47
N GLU A 110 3.75 -23.11 -7.09
CA GLU A 110 2.48 -23.35 -6.38
C GLU A 110 2.58 -24.59 -5.49
N MET A 111 3.15 -25.71 -5.94
CA MET A 111 3.37 -26.88 -5.08
C MET A 111 4.24 -26.54 -3.87
N ALA A 112 5.33 -25.79 -4.07
CA ALA A 112 6.18 -25.33 -2.96
C ALA A 112 5.41 -24.42 -1.99
N ASN A 113 4.50 -23.60 -2.51
CA ASN A 113 3.60 -22.72 -1.76
C ASN A 113 2.27 -23.38 -1.36
N ARG A 114 2.12 -24.71 -1.50
CA ARG A 114 0.89 -25.48 -1.22
C ARG A 114 -0.37 -24.88 -1.86
N PHE A 115 -0.24 -24.33 -3.06
CA PHE A 115 -1.28 -23.65 -3.82
C PHE A 115 -1.93 -22.47 -3.08
N SER A 116 -1.24 -21.88 -2.11
CA SER A 116 -1.76 -20.78 -1.30
C SER A 116 -2.05 -19.53 -2.13
N THR A 117 -1.22 -19.21 -3.12
CA THR A 117 -1.44 -18.09 -4.05
C THR A 117 -2.67 -18.32 -4.92
N THR A 118 -2.79 -19.49 -5.55
CA THR A 118 -3.98 -19.87 -6.32
C THR A 118 -5.26 -19.82 -5.46
N LYS A 119 -5.20 -20.33 -4.22
CA LYS A 119 -6.32 -20.30 -3.28
C LYS A 119 -6.69 -18.86 -2.89
N ARG A 120 -5.72 -17.99 -2.61
CA ARG A 120 -5.94 -16.57 -2.28
C ARG A 120 -6.68 -15.85 -3.41
N VAL A 121 -6.23 -16.06 -4.64
CA VAL A 121 -6.82 -15.51 -5.87
C VAL A 121 -8.25 -16.03 -6.14
N LEU A 122 -8.49 -17.32 -5.91
CA LEU A 122 -9.85 -17.89 -6.01
C LEU A 122 -10.79 -17.34 -4.94
N LEU A 123 -10.30 -17.22 -3.70
CA LEU A 123 -11.05 -16.65 -2.60
C LEU A 123 -11.34 -15.16 -2.81
N SER A 124 -10.40 -14.39 -3.37
CA SER A 124 -10.61 -12.97 -3.70
C SER A 124 -11.74 -12.80 -4.73
N LYS A 125 -11.86 -13.71 -5.71
CA LYS A 125 -12.97 -13.72 -6.68
C LYS A 125 -14.32 -14.02 -6.04
N ILE A 126 -14.40 -15.07 -5.20
CA ILE A 126 -15.64 -15.43 -4.49
C ILE A 126 -16.08 -14.27 -3.60
N LYS A 127 -15.14 -13.65 -2.88
CA LYS A 127 -15.40 -12.52 -1.99
C LYS A 127 -15.86 -11.26 -2.75
N LYS A 128 -15.32 -11.03 -3.95
CA LYS A 128 -15.71 -9.94 -4.86
C LYS A 128 -17.11 -10.12 -5.45
N GLU A 129 -17.54 -11.37 -5.68
CA GLU A 129 -18.90 -11.70 -6.15
C GLU A 129 -19.94 -11.64 -5.01
N SER A 130 -19.52 -11.77 -3.75
CA SER A 130 -20.42 -11.91 -2.59
C SER A 130 -20.68 -10.64 -1.77
N SER A 131 -20.03 -9.49 -2.05
CA SER A 131 -20.17 -8.30 -1.19
C SER A 131 -20.27 -6.98 -1.95
N ASP A 132 -21.31 -6.21 -1.63
CA ASP A 132 -21.48 -4.78 -1.98
C ASP A 132 -20.63 -3.84 -1.09
N THR A 133 -19.81 -4.38 -0.18
CA THR A 133 -18.95 -3.59 0.70
C THR A 133 -17.56 -3.36 0.09
N ALA A 134 -17.00 -2.17 0.34
CA ALA A 134 -15.65 -1.83 -0.11
C ALA A 134 -14.62 -2.80 0.46
N HIS A 135 -13.88 -3.49 -0.43
CA HIS A 135 -12.78 -4.37 -0.02
C HIS A 135 -11.53 -3.55 0.30
N TYR A 136 -11.00 -3.79 1.50
CA TYR A 136 -9.70 -3.33 1.96
C TYR A 136 -8.80 -4.54 2.29
N PRO A 137 -7.46 -4.40 2.25
CA PRO A 137 -6.73 -3.18 1.94
C PRO A 137 -6.83 -2.79 0.46
N LYS A 138 -6.53 -1.53 0.14
CA LYS A 138 -6.52 -0.97 -1.23
C LYS A 138 -5.13 -0.47 -1.58
N GLN A 139 -4.59 -0.92 -2.71
CA GLN A 139 -3.35 -0.37 -3.25
C GLN A 139 -3.66 0.84 -4.13
N ILE A 140 -3.08 1.99 -3.82
CA ILE A 140 -3.41 3.28 -4.43
C ILE A 140 -2.13 4.03 -4.77
N VAL A 141 -2.15 4.68 -5.92
CA VAL A 141 -1.10 5.60 -6.34
C VAL A 141 -1.65 7.02 -6.43
N TYR A 142 -1.02 7.93 -5.70
CA TYR A 142 -1.23 9.38 -5.79
C TYR A 142 -0.08 10.02 -6.56
N TYR A 143 -0.38 10.96 -7.46
CA TYR A 143 0.66 11.60 -8.27
C TYR A 143 0.31 13.04 -8.68
N LYS A 144 1.35 13.84 -8.87
CA LYS A 144 1.29 15.18 -9.49
C LYS A 144 1.88 15.13 -10.89
N LEU A 145 1.30 15.88 -11.83
CA LEU A 145 1.91 16.09 -13.14
C LEU A 145 2.90 17.27 -13.07
N ARG A 146 3.88 17.29 -13.98
CA ARG A 146 4.83 18.42 -14.09
C ARG A 146 4.16 19.79 -14.28
N SER A 147 2.93 19.81 -14.80
CA SER A 147 2.11 21.02 -14.93
C SER A 147 1.62 21.59 -13.61
N ASP A 148 1.66 20.80 -12.53
CA ASP A 148 1.01 21.12 -11.26
C ASP A 148 1.96 21.86 -10.29
N PHE A 149 3.17 22.21 -10.76
CA PHE A 149 4.22 22.94 -10.01
C PHE A 149 4.32 24.42 -10.39
N SER A 150 3.34 24.93 -11.16
CA SER A 150 3.27 26.32 -11.63
C SER A 150 2.78 27.29 -10.56
#